data_AF-A0A7V9NKV9-F1
#
_entry.id   AF-A0A7V9NKV9-F1
#
_cell.length_a   1.000
_cell.length_b   1.000
_cell.length_c   1.000
_cell.angle_alpha   90.00
_cell.angle_beta   90.00
_cell.angle_gamma   90.00
#
_symmetry.space_group_name_H-M   'P 1'
#
loop_
_entity.id
_entity.type
_entity.pdbx_description
1 polymer ?
#
loop_
_entity_poly.entity_id
_entity_poly.type
_entity_poly.pdbx_seq_one_letter_code
_entity_poly.pdbx_strand_id
1 'polypeptide(L)'
;MKKILASSFDAYRQYRNFKKQNRVYKIFRYAFYGLFAAYFLTIAFPQYLFAHEVTHKNFKVYSRQPLDENIDKVLDSAQARLAKSTLYDESKTREIFLTDSHGFYTFLSNKAYHSFANSVPLLDNILVNKSDIKNDSVFVNQEGINQRSLSGVIAHEVTHLFIREKFGLRQALVSTPVWKNEGYCDYIAGDGVLTFDEGVRRWKENPNDDARYRFFKYHQMVRYLLEDEKISIEDLFNKEFDEKELAAKVFEKISR
;
A
#
# COMPACT_ATOMS: atom_id res chain seq x y z
N MET A 1 38.65 -32.96 -9.63
CA MET A 1 37.96 -31.75 -10.14
C MET A 1 37.65 -31.79 -11.64
N LYS A 2 38.60 -32.01 -12.56
CA LYS A 2 38.34 -32.00 -14.03
C LYS A 2 37.22 -32.97 -14.52
N LYS A 3 37.13 -34.19 -13.97
CA LYS A 3 36.08 -35.18 -14.33
C LYS A 3 34.67 -34.76 -13.90
N ILE A 4 34.53 -34.11 -12.74
CA ILE A 4 33.24 -33.64 -12.20
C ILE A 4 32.70 -32.47 -13.04
N LEU A 5 33.58 -31.55 -13.44
CA LEU A 5 33.23 -30.43 -14.33
C LEU A 5 32.83 -30.92 -15.73
N ALA A 6 33.55 -31.86 -16.32
CA ALA A 6 33.19 -32.45 -17.63
C ALA A 6 31.82 -33.15 -17.59
N SER A 7 31.57 -33.96 -16.56
CA SER A 7 30.28 -34.63 -16.31
C SER A 7 29.12 -33.63 -16.17
N SER A 8 29.35 -32.49 -15.50
CA SER A 8 28.33 -31.45 -15.32
C SER A 8 28.01 -30.73 -16.63
N PHE A 9 29.02 -30.48 -17.47
CA PHE A 9 28.83 -29.88 -18.79
C PHE A 9 28.09 -30.79 -19.76
N ASP A 10 28.38 -32.10 -19.74
CA ASP A 10 27.68 -33.07 -20.59
C ASP A 10 26.22 -33.27 -20.15
N ALA A 11 25.95 -33.32 -18.84
CA ALA A 11 24.59 -33.34 -18.30
C ALA A 11 23.78 -32.09 -18.69
N TYR A 12 24.39 -30.90 -18.63
CA TYR A 12 23.76 -29.66 -19.07
C TYR A 12 23.47 -29.65 -20.58
N ARG A 13 24.40 -30.17 -21.41
CA ARG A 13 24.22 -30.28 -22.86
C ARG A 13 23.12 -31.27 -23.22
N GLN A 14 23.07 -32.42 -22.57
CA GLN A 14 21.99 -33.41 -22.73
C GLN A 14 20.62 -32.84 -22.32
N TYR A 15 20.54 -32.16 -21.17
CA TYR A 15 19.33 -31.47 -20.72
C TYR A 15 18.86 -30.41 -21.72
N ARG A 16 19.79 -29.60 -22.26
CA ARG A 16 19.46 -28.57 -23.26
C ARG A 16 18.94 -29.18 -24.56
N ASN A 17 19.49 -30.31 -25.00
CA ASN A 17 19.03 -31.03 -26.19
C ASN A 17 17.65 -31.67 -25.97
N PHE A 18 17.43 -32.32 -24.81
CA PHE A 18 16.13 -32.83 -24.39
C PHE A 18 15.06 -31.72 -24.40
N LYS A 19 15.35 -30.56 -23.79
CA LYS A 19 14.48 -29.38 -23.79
C LYS A 19 14.13 -28.89 -25.21
N LYS A 20 15.09 -28.93 -26.14
CA LYS A 20 14.91 -28.44 -27.51
C LYS A 20 14.03 -29.37 -28.34
N GLN A 21 14.08 -30.68 -28.11
CA GLN A 21 13.38 -31.69 -28.90
C GLN A 21 12.06 -32.17 -28.27
N ASN A 22 11.91 -32.10 -26.94
CA ASN A 22 10.74 -32.61 -26.26
C ASN A 22 9.52 -31.67 -26.37
N ARG A 23 8.49 -32.11 -27.10
CA ARG A 23 7.23 -31.38 -27.30
C ARG A 23 6.45 -31.19 -26.00
N VAL A 24 6.41 -32.19 -25.14
CA VAL A 24 5.70 -32.16 -23.85
C VAL A 24 6.32 -31.10 -22.93
N TYR A 25 7.65 -31.05 -22.84
CA TYR A 25 8.35 -30.00 -22.10
C TYR A 25 8.00 -28.60 -22.61
N LYS A 26 7.96 -28.40 -23.93
CA LYS A 26 7.60 -27.09 -24.52
C LYS A 26 6.17 -26.69 -24.16
N ILE A 27 5.23 -27.63 -24.20
CA ILE A 27 3.83 -27.40 -23.81
C ILE A 27 3.76 -26.97 -22.36
N PHE A 28 4.36 -27.73 -21.43
CA PHE A 28 4.37 -27.36 -20.00
C PHE A 28 5.00 -25.99 -19.76
N ARG A 29 6.12 -25.69 -20.42
CA ARG A 29 6.79 -24.39 -20.30
C ARG A 29 5.89 -23.25 -20.79
N TYR A 30 5.24 -23.40 -21.94
CA TYR A 30 4.35 -22.35 -22.46
C TYR A 30 3.06 -22.23 -21.67
N ALA A 31 2.51 -23.34 -21.17
CA ALA A 31 1.38 -23.32 -20.25
C ALA A 31 1.74 -22.56 -18.97
N PHE A 32 2.92 -22.83 -18.41
CA PHE A 32 3.42 -22.11 -17.24
C PHE A 32 3.55 -20.61 -17.51
N TYR A 33 4.21 -20.20 -18.60
CA TYR A 33 4.29 -18.77 -18.96
C TYR A 33 2.93 -18.15 -19.25
N GLY A 34 2.02 -18.89 -19.87
CA GLY A 34 0.64 -18.46 -20.12
C GLY A 34 -0.13 -18.21 -18.83
N LEU A 35 0.00 -19.09 -17.83
CA LEU A 35 -0.61 -18.91 -16.51
C LEU A 35 -0.05 -17.68 -15.78
N PHE A 36 1.27 -17.47 -15.82
CA PHE A 36 1.87 -16.27 -15.23
C PHE A 36 1.41 -15.01 -15.94
N ALA A 37 1.41 -14.99 -17.28
CA ALA A 37 0.93 -13.85 -18.05
C ALA A 37 -0.55 -13.55 -17.77
N ALA A 38 -1.40 -14.58 -17.72
CA ALA A 38 -2.80 -14.45 -17.37
C ALA A 38 -2.97 -13.86 -15.96
N TYR A 39 -2.24 -14.36 -14.97
CA TYR A 39 -2.27 -13.83 -13.61
C TYR A 39 -1.82 -12.36 -13.52
N PHE A 40 -0.75 -11.98 -14.23
CA PHE A 40 -0.33 -10.58 -14.29
C PHE A 40 -1.37 -9.68 -14.95
N LEU A 41 -2.02 -10.15 -16.02
CA LEU A 41 -3.14 -9.43 -16.64
C LEU A 41 -4.33 -9.28 -15.67
N THR A 42 -4.60 -10.30 -14.86
CA THR A 42 -5.61 -10.22 -13.79
C THR A 42 -5.30 -9.13 -12.77
N ILE A 43 -4.04 -9.00 -12.34
CA ILE A 43 -3.64 -7.95 -11.39
C ILE A 43 -3.69 -6.57 -12.04
N ALA A 44 -3.29 -6.47 -13.32
CA ALA A 44 -3.28 -5.22 -14.07
C ALA A 44 -4.69 -4.71 -14.39
N PHE A 45 -5.60 -5.62 -14.72
CA PHE A 45 -6.97 -5.32 -15.13
C PHE A 45 -7.98 -6.12 -14.30
N PRO A 46 -8.09 -5.87 -12.99
CA PRO A 46 -8.91 -6.69 -12.12
C PRO A 46 -10.41 -6.44 -12.31
N GLN A 47 -10.82 -5.41 -13.06
CA GLN A 47 -12.21 -4.94 -13.20
C GLN A 47 -13.19 -6.06 -13.56
N TYR A 48 -12.80 -7.01 -14.43
CA TYR A 48 -13.67 -8.11 -14.87
C TYR A 48 -14.04 -9.11 -13.75
N LEU A 49 -13.36 -9.04 -12.60
CA LEU A 49 -13.67 -9.86 -11.42
C LEU A 49 -14.69 -9.20 -10.47
N PHE A 50 -15.15 -7.98 -10.78
CA PHE A 50 -16.07 -7.20 -9.95
C PHE A 50 -17.37 -6.98 -10.72
N ALA A 51 -18.50 -7.32 -10.10
CA ALA A 51 -19.81 -7.31 -10.75
C ALA A 51 -20.53 -5.96 -10.64
N HIS A 52 -20.11 -5.10 -9.72
CA HIS A 52 -20.73 -3.82 -9.41
C HIS A 52 -19.70 -2.71 -9.49
N GLU A 53 -20.11 -1.56 -10.01
CA GLU A 53 -19.31 -0.35 -9.99
C GLU A 53 -20.17 0.87 -9.65
N VAL A 54 -19.55 1.86 -9.00
CA VAL A 54 -20.11 3.21 -8.84
C VAL A 54 -19.02 4.23 -9.10
N THR A 55 -19.41 5.36 -9.68
CA THR A 55 -18.54 6.53 -9.81
C THR A 55 -19.12 7.64 -8.96
N HIS A 56 -18.29 8.18 -8.06
CA HIS A 56 -18.63 9.35 -7.25
C HIS A 56 -17.47 10.33 -7.32
N LYS A 57 -17.71 11.48 -7.95
CA LYS A 57 -16.69 12.50 -8.27
C LYS A 57 -15.50 11.87 -9.00
N ASN A 58 -14.29 11.96 -8.44
CA ASN A 58 -13.07 11.42 -9.03
C ASN A 58 -12.73 10.01 -8.51
N PHE A 59 -13.64 9.33 -7.82
CA PHE A 59 -13.47 7.93 -7.42
C PHE A 59 -14.31 7.00 -8.29
N LYS A 60 -13.69 5.94 -8.78
CA LYS A 60 -14.37 4.82 -9.40
C LYS A 60 -14.18 3.58 -8.53
N VAL A 61 -15.27 3.10 -7.94
CA VAL A 61 -15.24 1.99 -6.99
C VAL A 61 -15.84 0.75 -7.62
N TYR A 62 -15.11 -0.36 -7.55
CA TYR A 62 -15.51 -1.68 -8.03
C TYR A 62 -15.73 -2.61 -6.83
N SER A 63 -16.82 -3.39 -6.85
CA SER A 63 -17.18 -4.34 -5.79
C SER A 63 -17.72 -5.66 -6.36
N ARG A 64 -17.49 -6.75 -5.62
CA ARG A 64 -18.08 -8.08 -5.91
C ARG A 64 -19.50 -8.21 -5.39
N GLN A 65 -19.85 -7.44 -4.37
CA GLN A 65 -21.18 -7.39 -3.77
C GLN A 65 -21.85 -6.05 -4.11
N PRO A 66 -23.20 -5.97 -4.10
CA PRO A 66 -23.89 -4.69 -4.21
C PRO A 66 -23.32 -3.68 -3.21
N LEU A 67 -23.04 -2.47 -3.69
CA LEU A 67 -22.49 -1.40 -2.88
C LEU A 67 -23.59 -0.84 -1.95
N ASP A 68 -23.24 -0.62 -0.69
CA ASP A 68 -24.12 0.03 0.28
C ASP A 68 -24.32 1.51 -0.09
N GLU A 69 -25.51 2.06 0.19
CA GLU A 69 -25.88 3.45 -0.10
C GLU A 69 -24.96 4.48 0.57
N ASN A 70 -24.23 4.10 1.62
CA ASN A 70 -23.30 5.00 2.30
C ASN A 70 -21.94 5.15 1.60
N ILE A 71 -21.71 4.49 0.46
CA ILE A 71 -20.42 4.58 -0.26
C ILE A 71 -20.05 6.03 -0.60
N ASP A 72 -21.00 6.86 -1.01
CA ASP A 72 -20.75 8.27 -1.35
C ASP A 72 -20.25 9.06 -0.14
N LYS A 73 -20.79 8.79 1.06
CA LYS A 73 -20.36 9.44 2.31
C LYS A 73 -18.93 9.04 2.69
N VAL A 74 -18.58 7.76 2.52
CA VAL A 74 -17.22 7.26 2.74
C VAL A 74 -16.24 7.96 1.80
N LEU A 75 -16.61 8.09 0.52
CA LEU A 75 -15.77 8.74 -0.50
C LEU A 75 -15.67 10.26 -0.28
N ASP A 76 -16.73 10.92 0.16
CA ASP A 76 -16.70 12.32 0.58
C ASP A 76 -15.76 12.54 1.77
N SER A 77 -15.80 11.64 2.76
CA SER A 77 -14.86 11.70 3.88
C SER A 77 -13.42 11.46 3.45
N ALA A 78 -13.17 10.52 2.53
CA ALA A 78 -11.83 10.30 1.97
C ALA A 78 -11.34 11.54 1.21
N GLN A 79 -12.19 12.17 0.41
CA GLN A 79 -11.88 13.42 -0.30
C GLN A 79 -11.53 14.55 0.68
N ALA A 80 -12.31 14.74 1.73
CA ALA A 80 -12.07 15.79 2.71
C ALA A 80 -10.71 15.63 3.41
N ARG A 81 -10.27 14.39 3.63
CA ARG A 81 -8.92 14.07 4.14
C ARG A 81 -7.86 14.42 3.10
N LEU A 82 -8.03 13.98 1.85
CA LEU A 82 -7.10 14.21 0.75
C LEU A 82 -6.92 15.70 0.42
N ALA A 83 -7.98 16.51 0.52
CA ALA A 83 -7.95 17.94 0.26
C ALA A 83 -7.01 18.75 1.18
N LYS A 84 -6.53 18.15 2.28
CA LYS A 84 -5.49 18.75 3.14
C LYS A 84 -4.09 18.75 2.49
N SER A 85 -3.86 17.89 1.51
CA SER A 85 -2.60 17.78 0.78
C SER A 85 -2.59 18.80 -0.36
N THR A 86 -1.52 19.60 -0.47
CA THR A 86 -1.34 20.45 -1.68
C THR A 86 -0.99 19.64 -2.93
N LEU A 87 -0.76 18.32 -2.79
CA LEU A 87 -0.63 17.39 -3.92
C LEU A 87 -1.98 16.85 -4.42
N TYR A 88 -3.09 17.19 -3.76
CA TYR A 88 -4.41 16.73 -4.18
C TYR A 88 -4.80 17.33 -5.53
N ASP A 89 -5.20 16.47 -6.45
CA ASP A 89 -5.68 16.83 -7.78
C ASP A 89 -7.02 16.13 -8.03
N GLU A 90 -8.10 16.91 -7.99
CA GLU A 90 -9.47 16.43 -8.19
C GLU A 90 -9.75 15.99 -9.63
N SER A 91 -8.92 16.39 -10.60
CA SER A 91 -9.08 15.98 -12.00
C SER A 91 -8.68 14.52 -12.24
N LYS A 92 -7.93 13.91 -11.32
CA LYS A 92 -7.44 12.54 -11.45
C LYS A 92 -8.42 11.54 -10.88
N THR A 93 -8.84 10.62 -11.73
CA THR A 93 -9.67 9.48 -11.33
C THR A 93 -8.85 8.45 -10.55
N ARG A 94 -9.42 7.94 -9.46
CA ARG A 94 -8.81 6.90 -8.61
C ARG A 94 -9.67 5.64 -8.64
N GLU A 95 -9.10 4.55 -9.12
CA GLU A 95 -9.78 3.24 -9.15
C GLU A 95 -9.56 2.48 -7.84
N ILE A 96 -10.66 2.13 -7.20
CA ILE A 96 -10.68 1.44 -5.91
C ILE A 96 -11.43 0.12 -6.07
N PHE A 97 -10.79 -0.97 -5.66
CA PHE A 97 -11.31 -2.32 -5.75
C PHE A 97 -11.59 -2.84 -4.35
N LEU A 98 -12.86 -2.89 -3.96
CA LEU A 98 -13.31 -3.39 -2.67
C LEU A 98 -13.46 -4.91 -2.75
N THR A 99 -12.57 -5.61 -2.06
CA THR A 99 -12.66 -7.07 -1.96
C THR A 99 -13.65 -7.50 -0.88
N ASP A 100 -14.28 -8.65 -1.07
CA ASP A 100 -15.29 -9.22 -0.15
C ASP A 100 -14.71 -10.24 0.84
N SER A 101 -13.43 -10.59 0.71
CA SER A 101 -12.76 -11.55 1.57
C SER A 101 -11.24 -11.35 1.62
N HIS A 102 -10.63 -11.71 2.76
CA HIS A 102 -9.18 -11.67 2.93
C HIS A 102 -8.44 -12.55 1.92
N GLY A 103 -8.97 -13.72 1.59
CA GLY A 103 -8.37 -14.63 0.60
C GLY A 103 -8.35 -14.04 -0.81
N PHE A 104 -9.45 -13.38 -1.23
CA PHE A 104 -9.50 -12.72 -2.53
C PHE A 104 -8.58 -11.49 -2.59
N TYR A 105 -8.52 -10.72 -1.50
CA TYR A 105 -7.56 -9.65 -1.34
C TYR A 105 -6.11 -10.13 -1.45
N THR A 106 -5.75 -11.20 -0.75
CA THR A 106 -4.43 -11.83 -0.83
C THR A 106 -4.09 -12.24 -2.26
N PHE A 107 -5.05 -12.85 -2.98
CA PHE A 107 -4.85 -13.26 -4.37
C PHE A 107 -4.52 -12.08 -5.29
N LEU A 108 -5.25 -10.95 -5.18
CA LEU A 108 -5.02 -9.78 -6.04
C LEU A 108 -3.82 -8.93 -5.61
N SER A 109 -3.58 -8.80 -4.30
CA SER A 109 -2.48 -7.98 -3.77
C SER A 109 -1.11 -8.64 -3.91
N ASN A 110 -1.07 -9.95 -4.24
CA ASN A 110 0.14 -10.71 -4.55
C ASN A 110 1.21 -10.75 -3.43
N LYS A 111 0.93 -10.26 -2.21
CA LYS A 111 1.88 -10.24 -1.06
C LYS A 111 1.32 -9.70 0.26
N ALA A 112 0.14 -9.08 0.28
CA ALA A 112 -0.25 -8.19 1.37
C ALA A 112 -1.22 -8.87 2.37
N TYR A 113 -0.81 -9.97 3.01
CA TYR A 113 -1.69 -10.77 3.87
C TYR A 113 -2.23 -10.02 5.11
N HIS A 114 -1.49 -9.00 5.60
CA HIS A 114 -1.77 -8.29 6.85
C HIS A 114 -1.88 -6.78 6.67
N SER A 115 -2.28 -6.30 5.49
CA SER A 115 -2.51 -4.88 5.22
C SER A 115 -3.98 -4.59 4.94
N PHE A 116 -4.41 -3.36 5.28
CA PHE A 116 -5.76 -2.89 5.03
C PHE A 116 -6.02 -2.64 3.55
N ALA A 117 -5.01 -2.18 2.83
CA ALA A 117 -5.07 -1.98 1.40
C ALA A 117 -3.66 -2.05 0.80
N ASN A 118 -3.60 -2.02 -0.52
CA ASN A 118 -2.37 -1.99 -1.28
C ASN A 118 -2.60 -1.28 -2.62
N SER A 119 -1.84 -0.23 -2.86
CA SER A 119 -1.73 0.44 -4.15
C SER A 119 -0.64 -0.20 -5.01
N VAL A 120 -1.02 -0.96 -6.03
CA VAL A 120 -0.06 -1.71 -6.86
C VAL A 120 0.86 -0.72 -7.62
N PRO A 121 2.19 -0.80 -7.44
CA PRO A 121 3.12 0.07 -8.16
C PRO A 121 2.90 0.00 -9.68
N LEU A 122 3.00 1.15 -10.37
CA LEU A 122 2.81 1.34 -11.82
C LEU A 122 1.38 1.25 -12.35
N LEU A 123 0.46 0.62 -11.62
CA LEU A 123 -0.91 0.38 -12.09
C LEU A 123 -1.93 1.30 -11.43
N ASP A 124 -1.56 1.99 -10.35
CA ASP A 124 -2.38 2.92 -9.57
C ASP A 124 -3.70 2.35 -9.02
N ASN A 125 -3.96 1.06 -9.24
CA ASN A 125 -5.08 0.31 -8.69
C ASN A 125 -4.95 0.24 -7.16
N ILE A 126 -5.98 0.70 -6.46
CA ILE A 126 -6.09 0.60 -5.01
C ILE A 126 -6.92 -0.64 -4.68
N LEU A 127 -6.25 -1.68 -4.17
CA LEU A 127 -6.93 -2.88 -3.68
C LEU A 127 -7.20 -2.69 -2.19
N VAL A 128 -8.47 -2.75 -1.78
CA VAL A 128 -8.86 -2.69 -0.38
C VAL A 128 -9.23 -4.08 0.10
N ASN A 129 -8.76 -4.45 1.29
CA ASN A 129 -9.10 -5.71 1.96
C ASN A 129 -10.60 -5.75 2.30
N LYS A 130 -11.05 -6.82 2.97
CA LYS A 130 -12.44 -6.98 3.38
C LYS A 130 -12.93 -5.71 4.09
N SER A 131 -13.99 -5.12 3.57
CA SER A 131 -14.54 -3.86 4.06
C SER A 131 -16.04 -3.95 4.35
N ASP A 132 -16.50 -3.04 5.20
CA ASP A 132 -17.90 -2.80 5.52
C ASP A 132 -18.16 -1.30 5.30
N ILE A 133 -18.78 -0.99 4.16
CA ILE A 133 -19.06 0.38 3.73
C ILE A 133 -20.02 1.07 4.71
N LYS A 134 -21.01 0.33 5.22
CA LYS A 134 -22.04 0.88 6.11
C LYS A 134 -21.42 1.45 7.39
N ASN A 135 -20.39 0.77 7.90
CA ASN A 135 -19.69 1.16 9.12
C ASN A 135 -18.35 1.88 8.84
N ASP A 136 -18.12 2.33 7.60
CA ASP A 136 -16.86 2.95 7.16
C ASP A 136 -15.63 2.19 7.67
N SER A 137 -15.53 0.88 7.40
CA SER A 137 -14.53 0.03 8.06
C SER A 137 -13.82 -0.92 7.11
N VAL A 138 -12.53 -1.17 7.37
CA VAL A 138 -11.71 -2.18 6.69
C VAL A 138 -11.06 -3.07 7.74
N PHE A 139 -11.03 -4.37 7.46
CA PHE A 139 -10.53 -5.38 8.38
C PHE A 139 -9.29 -6.07 7.81
N VAL A 140 -8.36 -6.41 8.71
CA VAL A 140 -7.23 -7.29 8.42
C VAL A 140 -7.35 -8.59 9.19
N ASN A 141 -6.87 -9.69 8.60
CA ASN A 141 -6.91 -11.00 9.22
C ASN A 141 -5.75 -11.16 10.23
N GLN A 142 -5.86 -10.50 11.38
CA GLN A 142 -4.89 -10.56 12.48
C GLN A 142 -5.58 -10.41 13.84
N GLU A 143 -4.91 -10.85 14.90
CA GLU A 143 -5.36 -10.68 16.29
C GLU A 143 -5.18 -9.23 16.79
N GLY A 144 -6.02 -8.81 17.73
CA GLY A 144 -5.98 -7.47 18.34
C GLY A 144 -6.69 -6.40 17.51
N ILE A 145 -6.19 -5.16 17.54
CA ILE A 145 -6.74 -4.06 16.73
C ILE A 145 -6.45 -4.36 15.26
N ASN A 146 -7.51 -4.66 14.51
CA ASN A 146 -7.45 -5.14 13.14
C ASN A 146 -8.42 -4.40 12.22
N GLN A 147 -8.82 -3.19 12.64
CA GLN A 147 -9.81 -2.36 11.95
C GLN A 147 -9.28 -0.93 11.79
N ARG A 148 -9.52 -0.34 10.62
CA ARG A 148 -9.36 1.09 10.33
C ARG A 148 -10.59 1.58 9.58
N SER A 149 -10.76 2.89 9.49
CA SER A 149 -11.84 3.43 8.66
C SER A 149 -11.58 3.14 7.18
N LEU A 150 -12.62 2.92 6.39
CA LEU A 150 -12.50 2.75 4.94
C LEU A 150 -12.09 4.06 4.27
N SER A 151 -12.68 5.18 4.69
CA SER A 151 -12.36 6.52 4.20
C SER A 151 -10.90 6.89 4.44
N GLY A 152 -10.36 6.59 5.63
CA GLY A 152 -8.97 6.82 6.00
C GLY A 152 -8.00 5.92 5.25
N VAL A 153 -8.34 4.64 5.07
CA VAL A 153 -7.54 3.70 4.25
C VAL A 153 -7.48 4.14 2.79
N ILE A 154 -8.60 4.57 2.21
CA ILE A 154 -8.63 5.13 0.85
C ILE A 154 -7.73 6.36 0.77
N ALA A 155 -7.85 7.30 1.72
CA ALA A 155 -7.03 8.51 1.73
C ALA A 155 -5.52 8.19 1.87
N HIS A 156 -5.16 7.21 2.70
CA HIS A 156 -3.79 6.75 2.86
C HIS A 156 -3.22 6.22 1.52
N GLU A 157 -3.92 5.29 0.87
CA GLU A 157 -3.45 4.69 -0.38
C GLU A 157 -3.40 5.68 -1.55
N VAL A 158 -4.39 6.57 -1.66
CA VAL A 158 -4.36 7.62 -2.68
C VAL A 158 -3.18 8.58 -2.45
N THR A 159 -2.79 8.82 -1.20
CA THR A 159 -1.63 9.67 -0.88
C THR A 159 -0.33 9.06 -1.39
N HIS A 160 -0.15 7.73 -1.34
CA HIS A 160 0.99 7.09 -2.00
C HIS A 160 1.03 7.38 -3.50
N LEU A 161 -0.13 7.44 -4.17
CA LEU A 161 -0.18 7.79 -5.59
C LEU A 161 0.25 9.24 -5.83
N PHE A 162 -0.17 10.20 -4.98
CA PHE A 162 0.31 11.58 -5.08
C PHE A 162 1.83 11.69 -4.94
N ILE A 163 2.41 10.95 -4.01
CA ILE A 163 3.87 10.91 -3.82
C ILE A 163 4.54 10.37 -5.09
N ARG A 164 4.05 9.25 -5.64
CA ARG A 164 4.60 8.64 -6.86
C ARG A 164 4.50 9.57 -8.07
N GLU A 165 3.38 10.29 -8.21
CA GLU A 165 3.14 11.22 -9.31
C GLU A 165 4.02 12.47 -9.20
N LYS A 166 4.16 13.03 -8.00
CA LYS A 166 4.93 14.26 -7.75
C LYS A 166 6.43 14.04 -7.79
N PHE A 167 6.91 12.96 -7.16
CA PHE A 167 8.34 12.71 -6.92
C PHE A 167 8.91 11.60 -7.81
N GLY A 168 8.05 10.87 -8.52
CA GLY A 168 8.44 9.74 -9.36
C GLY A 168 8.63 8.44 -8.56
N LEU A 169 8.47 7.31 -9.27
CA LEU A 169 8.50 5.97 -8.67
C LEU A 169 9.82 5.63 -7.99
N ARG A 170 10.95 6.08 -8.55
CA ARG A 170 12.27 5.82 -7.97
C ARG A 170 12.40 6.48 -6.59
N GLN A 171 12.01 7.75 -6.48
CA GLN A 171 12.08 8.46 -5.21
C GLN A 171 11.11 7.83 -4.22
N ALA A 172 9.84 7.68 -4.62
CA ALA A 172 8.78 7.15 -3.76
C ALA A 172 9.05 5.73 -3.21
N LEU A 173 9.63 4.83 -4.01
CA LEU A 173 9.79 3.42 -3.65
C LEU A 173 11.18 3.04 -3.14
N VAL A 174 12.22 3.81 -3.46
CA VAL A 174 13.62 3.42 -3.19
C VAL A 174 14.36 4.45 -2.36
N SER A 175 14.25 5.74 -2.72
CA SER A 175 15.11 6.77 -2.12
C SER A 175 14.51 7.41 -0.87
N THR A 176 13.18 7.47 -0.77
CA THR A 176 12.51 8.09 0.37
C THR A 176 12.49 7.14 1.58
N PRO A 177 12.98 7.59 2.76
CA PRO A 177 12.82 6.85 4.00
C PRO A 177 11.36 6.50 4.30
N VAL A 178 11.12 5.27 4.77
CA VAL A 178 9.76 4.75 5.07
C VAL A 178 8.97 5.71 5.95
N TRP A 179 9.59 6.30 6.97
CA TRP A 179 8.90 7.21 7.90
C TRP A 179 8.30 8.44 7.23
N LYS A 180 8.90 8.94 6.14
CA LYS A 180 8.34 10.07 5.39
C LYS A 180 7.15 9.65 4.56
N ASN A 181 7.26 8.51 3.87
CA ASN A 181 6.24 8.02 2.97
C ASN A 181 4.99 7.60 3.75
N GLU A 182 5.15 6.68 4.70
CA GLU A 182 4.08 6.20 5.57
C GLU A 182 3.56 7.29 6.50
N GLY A 183 4.45 8.11 7.08
CA GLY A 183 4.06 9.21 7.97
C GLY A 183 3.25 10.28 7.28
N TYR A 184 3.57 10.62 6.02
CA TYR A 184 2.77 11.57 5.23
C TYR A 184 1.42 10.99 4.82
N CYS A 185 1.38 9.71 4.44
CA CYS A 185 0.12 9.03 4.14
C CYS A 185 -0.79 8.95 5.36
N ASP A 186 -0.27 8.62 6.54
CA ASP A 186 -1.05 8.63 7.79
C ASP A 186 -1.42 10.05 8.26
N TYR A 187 -0.58 11.05 8.02
CA TYR A 187 -0.90 12.45 8.29
C TYR A 187 -2.10 12.94 7.47
N ILE A 188 -2.11 12.66 6.17
CA ILE A 188 -3.24 13.01 5.29
C ILE A 188 -4.48 12.19 5.63
N ALA A 189 -4.31 10.88 5.82
CA ALA A 189 -5.40 10.00 6.22
C ALA A 189 -6.02 10.47 7.53
N GLY A 190 -5.23 10.91 8.52
CA GLY A 190 -5.71 11.45 9.80
C GLY A 190 -6.27 10.41 10.76
N ASP A 191 -6.20 9.12 10.42
CA ASP A 191 -6.64 8.02 11.28
C ASP A 191 -5.44 7.21 11.77
N GLY A 192 -5.21 7.18 13.08
CA GLY A 192 -4.20 6.32 13.71
C GLY A 192 -4.80 5.01 14.20
N VAL A 193 -4.00 3.93 14.21
CA VAL A 193 -4.38 2.66 14.87
C VAL A 193 -4.32 2.80 16.40
N LEU A 194 -3.50 3.73 16.91
CA LEU A 194 -3.36 4.03 18.33
C LEU A 194 -4.02 5.37 18.65
N THR A 195 -4.66 5.46 19.81
CA THR A 195 -4.99 6.75 20.43
C THR A 195 -3.71 7.52 20.74
N PHE A 196 -3.79 8.85 20.85
CA PHE A 196 -2.63 9.68 21.15
C PHE A 196 -1.91 9.25 22.44
N ASP A 197 -2.63 9.07 23.54
CA ASP A 197 -2.06 8.70 24.84
C ASP A 197 -1.36 7.33 24.80
N GLU A 198 -1.99 6.34 24.18
CA GLU A 198 -1.37 5.01 23.95
C GLU A 198 -0.11 5.11 23.08
N GLY A 199 -0.13 5.97 22.05
CA GLY A 199 1.01 6.22 21.19
C GLY A 199 2.19 6.84 21.95
N VAL A 200 1.93 7.87 22.77
CA VAL A 200 2.96 8.51 23.62
C VAL A 200 3.51 7.52 24.64
N ARG A 201 2.63 6.73 25.28
CA ARG A 201 3.04 5.68 26.23
C ARG A 201 3.96 4.66 25.55
N ARG A 202 3.57 4.12 24.39
CA ARG A 202 4.40 3.19 23.63
C ARG A 202 5.71 3.81 23.15
N TRP A 203 5.72 5.08 22.77
CA TRP A 203 6.97 5.76 22.40
C TRP A 203 7.95 5.81 23.57
N LYS A 204 7.46 6.07 24.78
CA LYS A 204 8.28 5.99 26.00
C LYS A 204 8.83 4.59 26.27
N GLU A 205 8.02 3.56 26.05
CA GLU A 205 8.41 2.15 26.20
C GLU A 205 9.38 1.68 25.10
N ASN A 206 9.36 2.35 23.94
CA ASN A 206 10.11 2.07 22.72
C ASN A 206 10.14 0.56 22.32
N PRO A 207 8.98 -0.06 22.08
CA PRO A 207 8.91 -1.44 21.60
C PRO A 207 9.35 -1.49 20.13
N ASN A 208 10.63 -1.78 19.89
CA ASN A 208 11.26 -1.72 18.55
C ASN A 208 10.49 -2.50 17.46
N ASP A 209 9.75 -3.56 17.82
CA ASP A 209 9.08 -4.44 16.85
C ASP A 209 7.60 -4.09 16.57
N ASP A 210 6.99 -3.13 17.26
CA ASP A 210 5.56 -2.82 17.06
C ASP A 210 5.32 -1.86 15.88
N ALA A 211 4.72 -2.38 14.80
CA ALA A 211 4.36 -1.59 13.63
C ALA A 211 3.44 -0.41 13.96
N ARG A 212 2.47 -0.57 14.86
CA ARG A 212 1.50 0.48 15.21
C ARG A 212 2.18 1.66 15.89
N TYR A 213 3.15 1.37 16.76
CA TYR A 213 4.00 2.39 17.36
C TYR A 213 4.82 3.12 16.29
N ARG A 214 5.43 2.40 15.33
CA ARG A 214 6.19 3.03 14.24
C ARG A 214 5.31 3.99 13.42
N PHE A 215 4.11 3.57 13.00
CA PHE A 215 3.18 4.41 12.27
C PHE A 215 2.78 5.67 13.07
N PHE A 216 2.46 5.51 14.36
CA PHE A 216 2.20 6.66 15.24
C PHE A 216 3.40 7.61 15.27
N LYS A 217 4.61 7.10 15.51
CA LYS A 217 5.85 7.90 15.52
C LYS A 217 6.03 8.67 14.20
N TYR A 218 5.88 7.99 13.07
CA TYR A 218 6.05 8.58 11.74
C TYR A 218 5.03 9.70 11.46
N HIS A 219 3.76 9.45 11.78
CA HIS A 219 2.71 10.46 11.71
C HIS A 219 3.07 11.71 12.52
N GLN A 220 3.48 11.53 13.78
CA GLN A 220 3.84 12.65 14.66
C GLN A 220 5.05 13.44 14.14
N MET A 221 6.05 12.76 13.57
CA MET A 221 7.23 13.41 13.00
C MET A 221 6.87 14.25 11.76
N VAL A 222 6.06 13.72 10.86
CA VAL A 222 5.61 14.45 9.67
C VAL A 222 4.71 15.63 10.06
N ARG A 223 3.77 15.42 10.98
CA ARG A 223 2.93 16.49 11.51
C ARG A 223 3.76 17.63 12.08
N TYR A 224 4.76 17.32 12.92
CA TYR A 224 5.65 18.32 13.48
C TYR A 224 6.37 19.14 12.40
N LEU A 225 6.90 18.47 11.37
CA LEU A 225 7.59 19.17 10.28
C LEU A 225 6.65 20.09 9.50
N LEU A 226 5.43 19.64 9.19
CA LEU A 226 4.50 20.39 8.35
C LEU A 226 3.75 21.49 9.12
N GLU A 227 3.37 21.26 10.37
CA GLU A 227 2.53 22.19 11.14
C GLU A 227 3.37 23.13 12.02
N ASP A 228 4.44 22.63 12.63
CA ASP A 228 5.24 23.40 13.59
C ASP A 228 6.46 24.05 12.93
N GLU A 229 7.27 23.27 12.23
CA GLU A 229 8.42 23.79 11.47
C GLU A 229 7.99 24.42 10.13
N LYS A 230 6.74 24.17 9.71
CA LYS A 230 6.11 24.74 8.50
C LYS A 230 6.94 24.55 7.24
N ILE A 231 7.62 23.40 7.11
CA ILE A 231 8.32 23.06 5.87
C ILE A 231 7.32 22.72 4.77
N SER A 232 7.71 22.90 3.52
CA SER A 232 6.91 22.45 2.38
C SER A 232 6.91 20.92 2.26
N ILE A 233 5.95 20.36 1.51
CA ILE A 233 5.94 18.92 1.20
C ILE A 233 7.19 18.58 0.36
N GLU A 234 7.59 19.44 -0.56
CA GLU A 234 8.82 19.27 -1.32
C GLU A 234 10.04 19.15 -0.40
N ASP A 235 10.14 20.00 0.61
CA ASP A 235 11.20 19.95 1.61
C ASP A 235 11.13 18.68 2.46
N LEU A 236 9.93 18.24 2.84
CA LEU A 236 9.74 16.98 3.56
C LEU A 236 10.39 15.83 2.78
N PHE A 237 10.16 15.73 1.47
CA PHE A 237 10.67 14.62 0.66
C PHE A 237 12.13 14.79 0.19
N ASN A 238 12.63 16.03 0.04
CA ASN A 238 13.95 16.29 -0.54
C ASN A 238 15.05 16.61 0.48
N LYS A 239 14.72 17.17 1.66
CA LYS A 239 15.73 17.47 2.70
C LYS A 239 16.10 16.20 3.47
N GLU A 240 17.35 16.10 3.86
CA GLU A 240 17.78 15.07 4.82
C GLU A 240 17.44 15.51 6.24
N PHE A 241 16.94 14.57 7.04
CA PHE A 241 16.69 14.76 8.46
C PHE A 241 17.32 13.58 9.19
N ASP A 242 18.02 13.85 10.29
CA ASP A 242 18.39 12.78 11.21
C ASP A 242 17.11 12.28 11.90
N GLU A 243 16.70 11.05 11.58
CA GLU A 243 15.44 10.48 12.09
C GLU A 243 15.46 10.38 13.62
N LYS A 244 16.61 10.09 14.23
CA LYS A 244 16.71 9.91 15.69
C LYS A 244 16.63 11.25 16.40
N GLU A 245 17.33 12.26 15.91
CA GLU A 245 17.29 13.61 16.46
C GLU A 245 15.88 14.20 16.33
N LEU A 246 15.28 14.10 15.13
CA LEU A 246 13.91 14.55 14.91
C LEU A 246 12.92 13.83 15.83
N ALA A 247 13.02 12.50 15.93
CA ALA A 247 12.17 11.72 16.82
C ALA A 247 12.30 12.16 18.28
N ALA A 248 13.53 12.41 18.77
CA ALA A 248 13.76 12.88 20.14
C ALA A 248 13.12 14.25 20.38
N LYS A 249 13.31 15.20 19.45
CA LYS A 249 12.72 16.55 19.50
C LYS A 249 11.19 16.50 19.54
N VAL A 250 10.60 15.68 18.66
CA VAL A 250 9.14 15.50 18.58
C VAL A 250 8.60 14.88 19.86
N PHE A 251 9.24 13.82 20.35
CA PHE A 251 8.83 13.14 21.58
C PHE A 251 8.86 14.08 22.78
N GLU A 252 9.94 14.85 22.95
CA GLU A 252 10.05 15.84 24.03
C GLU A 252 8.87 16.81 24.00
N LYS A 253 8.50 17.31 22.82
CA LYS A 253 7.39 18.25 22.66
C LYS A 253 6.03 17.65 23.02
N ILE A 254 5.73 16.43 22.56
CA ILE A 254 4.41 15.80 22.76
C ILE A 254 4.26 15.13 24.14
N SER A 255 5.35 15.03 24.90
CA SER A 255 5.36 14.43 26.25
C SER A 255 5.22 15.44 27.39
N ARG A 256 5.20 16.74 27.06
CA ARG A 256 4.95 17.86 28.00
C ARG A 256 3.46 18.08 28.16
#